data_AF-A0A6L9QEY4-F1
#
_entry.id   AF-A0A6L9QEY4-F1
#
_cell.length_a   1.000
_cell.length_b   1.000
_cell.length_c   1.000
_cell.angle_alpha   90.00
_cell.angle_beta   90.00
_cell.angle_gamma   90.00
#
_symmetry.space_group_name_H-M   'P 1'
#
loop_
_entity.id
_entity.type
_entity.pdbx_description
1 polymer ?
#
loop_
_entity_poly.entity_id
_entity_poly.type
_entity_poly.pdbx_seq_one_letter_code
_entity_poly.pdbx_strand_id
1 'polypeptide(L)'
;MTAGQEPGRWRREEIRRSRRGLRIPWLALAGVAATIAAAVTLIVGIGDNLSSRDRSPGRLLPLQAASPSPPATEAPDPPSTEPATEPATEAPETSAPPETRIHDALLRLRSAVYQGVADGDVRDDVGLDLTNVIEGMLRRQWSPLDRRRADVVYLKHKISTRTREGAISGGRAEKLRLILDDATTAGG
;
A
#
# COMPACT_ATOMS: atom_id res chain seq x y z
N MET A 1 49.41 -44.44 -37.23
CA MET A 1 48.29 -45.39 -37.04
C MET A 1 47.95 -45.39 -35.54
N THR A 2 47.10 -44.46 -35.08
CA THR A 2 45.68 -44.66 -34.68
C THR A 2 45.51 -45.69 -33.56
N ALA A 3 45.29 -45.22 -32.32
CA ALA A 3 44.02 -45.23 -31.58
C ALA A 3 43.84 -46.53 -30.74
N GLY A 4 43.30 -46.54 -29.51
CA GLY A 4 42.47 -45.54 -28.87
C GLY A 4 42.53 -45.60 -27.34
N GLN A 5 42.23 -44.42 -26.80
CA GLN A 5 41.88 -44.12 -25.43
C GLN A 5 40.35 -44.28 -25.34
N GLU A 6 39.86 -45.09 -24.40
CA GLU A 6 38.45 -45.16 -23.96
C GLU A 6 38.43 -45.83 -22.56
N PRO A 7 37.40 -45.59 -21.73
CA PRO A 7 37.61 -44.84 -20.49
C PRO A 7 37.18 -45.59 -19.23
N GLY A 8 37.74 -45.11 -18.12
CA GLY A 8 37.13 -45.01 -16.79
C GLY A 8 35.95 -45.94 -16.51
N ARG A 9 36.27 -47.15 -16.05
CA ARG A 9 35.38 -48.09 -15.38
C ARG A 9 34.65 -47.35 -14.23
N TRP A 10 33.41 -46.96 -14.46
CA TRP A 10 32.52 -46.33 -13.49
C TRP A 10 32.36 -47.23 -12.26
N ARG A 11 33.21 -46.97 -11.27
CA ARG A 11 33.09 -47.45 -9.91
C ARG A 11 31.90 -46.72 -9.32
N ARG A 12 30.87 -47.50 -9.01
CA ARG A 12 29.68 -47.08 -8.26
C ARG A 12 30.12 -46.78 -6.83
N GLU A 13 30.77 -45.65 -6.60
CA GLU A 13 30.91 -45.07 -5.27
C GLU A 13 29.58 -44.42 -4.90
N GLU A 14 28.92 -45.08 -3.97
CA GLU A 14 27.82 -44.59 -3.17
C GLU A 14 28.16 -43.20 -2.62
N ILE A 15 27.58 -42.15 -3.22
CA ILE A 15 27.47 -40.85 -2.56
C ILE A 15 26.47 -41.05 -1.41
N ARG A 16 26.98 -41.50 -0.26
CA ARG A 16 26.34 -41.31 1.03
C ARG A 16 26.05 -39.82 1.15
N ARG A 17 24.78 -39.44 0.95
CA ARG A 17 24.28 -38.09 1.26
C ARG A 17 24.42 -37.85 2.77
N SER A 18 25.61 -37.46 3.17
CA SER A 18 25.88 -36.83 4.46
C SER A 18 25.55 -35.34 4.33
N ARG A 19 24.32 -34.99 4.67
CA ARG A 19 23.98 -33.70 5.31
C ARG A 19 22.90 -34.02 6.34
N ARG A 20 23.27 -34.60 7.49
CA ARG A 20 23.56 -33.89 8.74
C ARG A 20 22.61 -32.70 8.93
N GLY A 21 21.62 -32.92 9.80
CA GLY A 21 20.71 -31.90 10.24
C GLY A 21 21.42 -30.79 11.00
N LEU A 22 20.88 -29.58 10.87
CA LEU A 22 21.07 -28.51 11.83
C LEU A 22 19.69 -28.12 12.33
N ARG A 23 19.31 -28.67 13.49
CA ARG A 23 18.37 -28.02 14.40
C ARG A 23 19.09 -26.80 14.93
N ILE A 24 18.66 -25.61 14.53
CA ILE A 24 19.24 -24.37 15.06
C ILE A 24 18.54 -24.07 16.39
N PRO A 25 19.29 -24.04 17.51
CA PRO A 25 18.74 -23.89 18.86
C PRO A 25 18.22 -22.47 19.10
N TRP A 26 17.02 -22.37 19.65
CA TRP A 26 16.25 -21.14 19.89
C TRP A 26 16.61 -20.44 21.22
N LEU A 27 17.86 -20.54 21.68
CA LEU A 27 18.29 -20.01 22.97
C LEU A 27 19.69 -19.38 22.88
N ALA A 28 19.73 -18.11 22.51
CA ALA A 28 20.74 -17.15 22.97
C ALA A 28 20.38 -15.74 22.45
N LEU A 29 19.63 -14.95 23.23
CA LEU A 29 19.96 -13.55 23.48
C LEU A 29 19.14 -13.02 24.67
N ALA A 30 19.50 -13.52 25.86
CA ALA A 30 19.31 -12.76 27.09
C ALA A 30 20.62 -11.98 27.31
N GLY A 31 20.53 -10.65 27.38
CA GLY A 31 21.62 -9.78 27.86
C GLY A 31 22.06 -8.71 26.87
N VAL A 32 21.38 -7.57 26.86
CA VAL A 32 21.97 -6.24 27.14
C VAL A 32 20.84 -5.36 27.70
N ALA A 33 20.67 -5.40 29.02
CA ALA A 33 19.95 -4.38 29.77
C ALA A 33 21.00 -3.52 30.46
N ALA A 34 21.33 -2.37 29.86
CA ALA A 34 21.94 -1.19 30.50
C ALA A 34 22.24 -0.11 29.43
N THR A 35 21.95 1.16 29.78
CA THR A 35 22.28 2.42 29.06
C THR A 35 21.63 2.58 27.68
N ILE A 36 20.72 3.52 27.42
CA ILE A 36 20.87 4.97 27.56
C ILE A 36 19.52 5.60 27.96
N ALA A 37 19.43 6.10 29.18
CA ALA A 37 18.52 7.18 29.54
C ALA A 37 19.28 8.51 29.38
N ALA A 38 18.56 9.54 28.93
CA ALA A 38 18.95 10.95 28.77
C ALA A 38 19.49 11.38 27.39
N ALA A 39 18.57 11.73 26.49
CA ALA A 39 18.63 12.99 25.73
C ALA A 39 17.19 13.43 25.42
N VAL A 40 16.67 14.26 26.32
CA VAL A 40 15.40 14.97 26.20
C VAL A 40 15.60 16.22 25.31
N THR A 41 14.52 16.67 24.67
CA THR A 41 14.25 18.01 24.09
C THR A 41 14.91 18.46 22.78
N LEU A 42 14.11 18.44 21.70
CA LEU A 42 13.81 19.48 20.68
C LEU A 42 13.42 18.73 19.39
N ILE A 43 12.21 18.80 18.85
CA ILE A 43 11.66 19.94 18.09
C ILE A 43 10.12 19.86 18.18
N VAL A 44 9.55 20.72 19.02
CA VAL A 44 8.15 21.15 18.94
C VAL A 44 8.23 22.65 18.66
N GLY A 45 7.66 23.11 17.55
CA GLY A 45 7.43 24.53 17.32
C GLY A 45 7.77 25.03 15.92
N ILE A 46 6.85 24.85 14.97
CA ILE A 46 6.45 25.88 14.00
C ILE A 46 4.97 25.67 13.72
N GLY A 47 4.14 26.11 14.66
CA GLY A 47 2.70 26.08 14.58
C GLY A 47 2.17 27.26 15.37
N ASP A 48 2.38 28.47 14.86
CA ASP A 48 1.61 29.66 15.18
C ASP A 48 2.11 30.82 14.33
N ASN A 49 1.18 31.53 13.70
CA ASN A 49 1.24 32.84 13.02
C ASN A 49 0.57 32.76 11.65
N LEU A 50 -0.73 33.07 11.62
CA LEU A 50 -1.44 33.86 10.58
C LEU A 50 -2.99 33.76 10.72
N SER A 51 -3.51 33.54 11.94
CA SER A 51 -4.91 33.83 12.26
C SER A 51 -4.97 34.99 13.25
N SER A 52 -5.79 35.99 12.91
CA SER A 52 -6.16 37.17 13.70
C SER A 52 -5.25 38.40 13.56
N ARG A 53 -5.51 39.19 12.52
CA ARG A 53 -5.30 40.64 12.60
C ARG A 53 -6.64 41.36 12.48
N ASP A 54 -6.91 42.13 13.54
CA ASP A 54 -7.83 43.26 13.66
C ASP A 54 -9.35 43.06 13.66
N ARG A 55 -9.86 42.94 14.89
CA ARG A 55 -11.20 43.41 15.30
C ARG A 55 -10.99 44.69 16.10
N SER A 56 -11.30 45.86 15.52
CA SER A 56 -11.35 47.15 16.23
C SER A 56 -12.81 47.55 16.50
N PRO A 57 -13.21 47.85 17.76
CA PRO A 57 -14.54 48.38 18.08
C PRO A 57 -14.47 49.91 18.27
N GLY A 58 -15.30 50.66 17.53
CA GLY A 58 -15.31 52.13 17.62
C GLY A 58 -16.64 52.73 17.15
N ARG A 59 -17.48 53.05 18.12
CA ARG A 59 -18.83 53.65 18.07
C ARG A 59 -18.78 55.14 17.72
N LEU A 60 -19.57 55.63 16.73
CA LEU A 60 -20.26 56.95 16.73
C LEU A 60 -21.51 56.91 15.82
N LEU A 61 -22.50 57.73 16.18
CA LEU A 61 -23.96 57.67 15.92
C LEU A 61 -24.40 58.63 14.74
N PRO A 62 -25.71 58.85 14.42
CA PRO A 62 -26.26 58.82 13.07
C PRO A 62 -26.62 60.20 12.49
N LEU A 63 -26.74 60.33 11.16
CA LEU A 63 -27.53 61.38 10.51
C LEU A 63 -28.24 60.86 9.25
N GLN A 64 -29.44 61.38 9.09
CA GLN A 64 -30.60 60.93 8.32
C GLN A 64 -30.74 61.78 7.04
N ALA A 65 -31.09 61.17 5.91
CA ALA A 65 -31.86 61.83 4.85
C ALA A 65 -32.51 60.79 3.92
N ALA A 66 -33.82 60.87 3.76
CA ALA A 66 -34.66 60.02 2.95
C ALA A 66 -34.83 60.57 1.52
N SER A 67 -35.06 59.71 0.53
CA SER A 67 -36.03 59.98 -0.55
C SER A 67 -36.42 58.71 -1.34
N PRO A 68 -37.62 58.71 -1.97
CA PRO A 68 -38.39 57.50 -2.28
C PRO A 68 -38.29 56.99 -3.74
N SER A 69 -38.72 55.74 -3.95
CA SER A 69 -38.89 55.01 -5.23
C SER A 69 -40.20 55.41 -5.96
N PRO A 70 -40.42 55.18 -7.29
CA PRO A 70 -40.91 53.88 -7.82
C PRO A 70 -40.57 53.61 -9.33
N PRO A 71 -41.28 52.76 -10.13
CA PRO A 71 -40.91 51.38 -10.50
C PRO A 71 -40.84 51.12 -12.04
N ALA A 72 -40.85 49.82 -12.45
CA ALA A 72 -41.02 49.23 -13.82
C ALA A 72 -39.70 48.67 -14.43
N THR A 73 -39.60 47.50 -15.07
CA THR A 73 -40.54 46.48 -15.55
C THR A 73 -39.73 45.22 -15.92
N GLU A 74 -40.33 44.04 -15.80
CA GLU A 74 -39.79 42.74 -16.23
C GLU A 74 -39.52 42.67 -17.74
N ALA A 75 -38.48 41.92 -18.13
CA ALA A 75 -38.44 41.21 -19.41
C ALA A 75 -37.86 39.79 -19.17
N PRO A 76 -38.51 38.72 -19.65
CA PRO A 76 -38.05 37.34 -19.49
C PRO A 76 -36.96 37.00 -20.51
N ASP A 77 -35.84 36.44 -20.04
CA ASP A 77 -34.84 35.81 -20.90
C ASP A 77 -35.35 34.44 -21.40
N PRO A 78 -35.01 34.04 -22.65
CA PRO A 78 -35.55 32.85 -23.31
C PRO A 78 -35.03 31.55 -22.67
N PRO A 79 -35.76 30.43 -22.83
CA PRO A 79 -35.29 29.13 -22.36
C PRO A 79 -34.04 28.73 -23.15
N SER A 80 -32.91 28.67 -22.44
CA SER A 80 -31.69 28.05 -22.96
C SER A 80 -31.99 26.56 -23.16
N THR A 81 -32.04 26.14 -24.42
CA THR A 81 -32.22 24.74 -24.80
C THR A 81 -30.91 24.04 -24.47
N GLU A 82 -30.85 23.33 -23.34
CA GLU A 82 -29.77 22.39 -23.09
C GLU A 82 -29.78 21.31 -24.19
N PRO A 83 -28.67 21.10 -24.93
CA PRO A 83 -28.56 19.94 -25.78
C PRO A 83 -28.61 18.68 -24.91
N ALA A 84 -29.55 17.81 -25.22
CA ALA A 84 -29.66 16.48 -24.66
C ALA A 84 -28.28 15.79 -24.74
N THR A 85 -27.67 15.57 -23.58
CA THR A 85 -26.48 14.73 -23.46
C THR A 85 -26.93 13.31 -23.77
N GLU A 86 -26.59 12.82 -24.96
CA GLU A 86 -26.74 11.42 -25.32
C GLU A 86 -26.05 10.56 -24.24
N PRO A 87 -26.65 9.44 -23.83
CA PRO A 87 -25.98 8.52 -22.92
C PRO A 87 -24.72 8.01 -23.61
N ALA A 88 -23.56 8.41 -23.09
CA ALA A 88 -22.29 7.80 -23.45
C ALA A 88 -22.43 6.30 -23.21
N THR A 89 -22.47 5.54 -24.30
CA THR A 89 -22.36 4.09 -24.26
C THR A 89 -20.95 3.81 -23.73
N GLU A 90 -20.84 3.50 -22.44
CA GLU A 90 -19.60 3.02 -21.83
C GLU A 90 -19.14 1.81 -22.66
N ALA A 91 -18.04 1.99 -23.38
CA ALA A 91 -17.36 0.87 -24.00
C ALA A 91 -17.03 -0.15 -22.91
N PRO A 92 -17.18 -1.46 -23.16
CA PRO A 92 -16.89 -2.46 -22.15
C PRO A 92 -15.44 -2.29 -21.71
N GLU A 93 -15.23 -2.00 -20.42
CA GLU A 93 -13.90 -1.95 -19.82
C GLU A 93 -13.27 -3.33 -20.02
N THR A 94 -12.34 -3.41 -20.97
CA THR A 94 -11.57 -4.62 -21.20
C THR A 94 -10.72 -4.85 -19.96
N SER A 95 -11.19 -5.73 -19.08
CA SER A 95 -10.49 -6.11 -17.86
C SER A 95 -9.05 -6.48 -18.20
N ALA A 96 -8.09 -5.82 -17.55
CA ALA A 96 -6.67 -6.05 -17.79
C ALA A 96 -6.31 -7.54 -17.65
N PRO A 97 -5.25 -8.03 -18.33
CA PRO A 97 -4.77 -9.39 -18.15
C PRO A 97 -4.51 -9.71 -16.67
N PRO A 98 -4.75 -10.95 -16.21
CA PRO A 98 -4.59 -11.30 -14.79
C PRO A 98 -3.15 -11.11 -14.31
N GLU A 99 -2.16 -11.31 -15.17
CA GLU A 99 -0.75 -11.06 -14.88
C GLU A 99 -0.48 -9.59 -14.55
N THR A 100 -1.09 -8.68 -15.31
CA THR A 100 -0.99 -7.23 -15.12
C THR A 100 -1.67 -6.84 -13.81
N ARG A 101 -2.89 -7.33 -13.56
CA ARG A 101 -3.62 -7.08 -12.31
C ARG A 101 -2.85 -7.50 -11.07
N ILE A 102 -2.24 -8.70 -11.09
CA ILE A 102 -1.40 -9.16 -9.97
C ILE A 102 -0.19 -8.24 -9.79
N HIS A 103 0.43 -7.79 -10.88
CA HIS A 103 1.59 -6.90 -10.78
C HIS A 103 1.21 -5.55 -10.14
N ASP A 104 0.13 -4.93 -10.64
CA ASP A 104 -0.35 -3.64 -10.15
C ASP A 104 -0.84 -3.72 -8.70
N ALA A 105 -1.50 -4.84 -8.33
CA ALA A 105 -1.86 -5.11 -6.95
C ALA A 105 -0.64 -5.20 -6.03
N LEU A 106 0.46 -5.85 -6.46
CA LEU A 106 1.68 -5.92 -5.66
C LEU A 106 2.36 -4.56 -5.47
N LEU A 107 2.33 -3.70 -6.49
CA LEU A 107 2.82 -2.32 -6.36
C LEU A 107 1.97 -1.51 -5.38
N ARG A 108 0.63 -1.59 -5.49
CA ARG A 108 -0.30 -0.96 -4.54
C ARG A 108 -0.11 -1.50 -3.13
N LEU A 109 0.11 -2.81 -2.99
CA LEU A 109 0.34 -3.45 -1.70
C LEU A 109 1.63 -2.98 -1.05
N ARG A 110 2.73 -2.86 -1.82
CA ARG A 110 4.00 -2.33 -1.33
C ARG A 110 3.82 -0.92 -0.75
N SER A 111 3.13 -0.05 -1.48
CA SER A 111 2.80 1.30 -1.00
C SER A 111 1.96 1.24 0.29
N ALA A 112 0.92 0.40 0.33
CA ALA A 112 0.04 0.27 1.49
C ALA A 112 0.76 -0.27 2.74
N VAL A 113 1.78 -1.12 2.58
CA VAL A 113 2.65 -1.59 3.66
C VAL A 113 3.53 -0.45 4.17
N TYR A 114 4.19 0.31 3.29
CA TYR A 114 5.01 1.47 3.72
C TYR A 114 4.18 2.51 4.47
N GLN A 115 2.99 2.82 3.99
CA GLN A 115 2.07 3.71 4.69
C GLN A 115 1.66 3.12 6.04
N GLY A 116 1.36 1.82 6.10
CA GLY A 116 1.00 1.17 7.36
C GLY A 116 2.13 1.20 8.40
N VAL A 117 3.39 1.12 7.98
CA VAL A 117 4.54 1.28 8.88
C VAL A 117 4.62 2.73 9.38
N ALA A 118 4.52 3.70 8.46
CA ALA A 118 4.57 5.13 8.81
C ALA A 118 3.43 5.55 9.78
N ASP A 119 2.24 4.97 9.61
CA ASP A 119 1.07 5.21 10.45
C ASP A 119 1.12 4.46 11.79
N GLY A 120 2.09 3.55 11.98
CA GLY A 120 2.17 2.66 13.16
C GLY A 120 1.17 1.49 13.15
N ASP A 121 0.43 1.32 12.06
CA ASP A 121 -0.50 0.20 11.83
C ASP A 121 0.19 -1.14 11.55
N VAL A 122 1.46 -1.11 11.13
CA VAL A 122 2.30 -2.27 10.84
C VAL A 122 3.60 -2.10 11.60
N ARG A 123 3.98 -3.09 12.41
CA ARG A 123 5.30 -3.07 13.07
C ARG A 123 6.43 -3.03 12.05
N ASP A 124 7.49 -2.28 12.33
CA ASP A 124 8.64 -2.09 11.42
C ASP A 124 9.23 -3.40 10.90
N ASP A 125 9.45 -4.38 11.79
CA ASP A 125 10.03 -5.68 11.44
C ASP A 125 9.13 -6.48 10.48
N VAL A 126 7.82 -6.39 10.69
CA VAL A 126 6.82 -7.01 9.82
C VAL A 126 6.69 -6.26 8.50
N GLY A 127 6.79 -4.93 8.52
CA GLY A 127 6.80 -4.11 7.31
C GLY A 127 7.97 -4.48 6.40
N LEU A 128 9.17 -4.62 6.96
CA LEU A 128 10.36 -5.07 6.22
C LEU A 128 10.18 -6.49 5.65
N ASP A 129 9.67 -7.42 6.46
CA ASP A 129 9.42 -8.81 6.07
C ASP A 129 8.38 -8.91 4.93
N LEU A 130 7.30 -8.13 4.99
CA LEU A 130 6.30 -8.08 3.92
C LEU A 130 6.85 -7.45 2.64
N THR A 131 7.55 -6.32 2.75
CA THR A 131 8.20 -5.68 1.60
C THR A 131 9.14 -6.66 0.90
N ASN A 132 9.97 -7.40 1.64
CA ASN A 132 10.87 -8.39 1.05
C ASN A 132 10.14 -9.49 0.28
N VAL A 133 9.00 -9.99 0.79
CA VAL A 133 8.18 -10.97 0.09
C VAL A 133 7.59 -10.36 -1.20
N ILE A 134 7.03 -9.16 -1.11
CA ILE A 134 6.42 -8.45 -2.24
C ILE A 134 7.47 -8.20 -3.34
N GLU A 135 8.65 -7.71 -2.98
CA GLU A 135 9.77 -7.50 -3.90
C GLU A 135 10.23 -8.80 -4.55
N GLY A 136 10.23 -9.91 -3.80
CA GLY A 136 10.49 -11.23 -4.36
C GLY A 136 9.46 -11.63 -5.43
N MET A 137 8.18 -11.37 -5.20
CA MET A 137 7.11 -11.65 -6.16
C MET A 137 7.19 -10.75 -7.39
N LEU A 138 7.47 -9.45 -7.21
CA LEU A 138 7.65 -8.48 -8.31
C LEU A 138 8.81 -8.89 -9.24
N ARG A 139 9.96 -9.31 -8.68
CA ARG A 139 11.10 -9.81 -9.47
C ARG A 139 10.78 -11.06 -10.28
N ARG A 140 9.75 -11.82 -9.88
CA ARG A 140 9.31 -13.07 -10.51
C ARG A 140 8.08 -12.88 -11.40
N GLN A 141 7.87 -11.69 -11.96
CA GLN A 141 6.71 -11.34 -12.79
C GLN A 141 6.45 -12.29 -13.97
N TRP A 142 7.50 -12.91 -14.52
CA TRP A 142 7.40 -13.89 -15.61
C TRP A 142 7.13 -15.34 -15.15
N SER A 143 6.87 -15.55 -13.86
CA SER A 143 6.47 -16.86 -13.37
C SER A 143 5.11 -17.27 -13.96
N PRO A 144 4.86 -18.58 -14.13
CA PRO A 144 3.55 -19.07 -14.54
C PRO A 144 2.42 -18.51 -13.66
N LEU A 145 1.27 -18.21 -14.26
CA LEU A 145 0.14 -17.56 -13.57
C LEU A 145 -0.28 -18.31 -12.30
N ASP A 146 -0.33 -19.64 -12.34
CA ASP A 146 -0.72 -20.44 -11.17
C ASP A 146 0.26 -20.29 -10.00
N ARG A 147 1.56 -20.17 -10.29
CA ARG A 147 2.56 -19.87 -9.26
C ARG A 147 2.35 -18.48 -8.67
N ARG A 148 2.02 -17.49 -9.51
CA ARG A 148 1.74 -16.12 -9.05
C ARG A 148 0.49 -16.08 -8.16
N ARG A 149 -0.56 -16.82 -8.53
CA ARG A 149 -1.77 -16.98 -7.71
C ARG A 149 -1.45 -17.67 -6.38
N ALA A 150 -0.63 -18.71 -6.39
CA ALA A 150 -0.18 -19.37 -5.15
C ALA A 150 0.63 -18.43 -4.25
N ASP A 151 1.53 -17.61 -4.81
CA ASP A 151 2.28 -16.60 -4.05
C ASP A 151 1.33 -15.56 -3.42
N VAL A 152 0.25 -15.14 -4.11
CA VAL A 152 -0.79 -14.26 -3.54
C VAL A 152 -1.52 -14.91 -2.37
N VAL A 153 -1.92 -16.18 -2.50
CA VAL A 153 -2.56 -16.94 -1.41
C VAL A 153 -1.64 -17.04 -0.20
N TYR A 154 -0.35 -17.35 -0.43
CA TYR A 154 0.66 -17.37 0.62
C TYR A 154 0.77 -16.01 1.34
N LEU A 155 0.77 -14.91 0.58
CA LEU A 155 0.85 -13.57 1.16
C LEU A 155 -0.39 -13.21 1.99
N LYS A 156 -1.60 -13.57 1.53
CA LYS A 156 -2.84 -13.44 2.32
C LYS A 156 -2.73 -14.18 3.65
N HIS A 157 -2.23 -15.42 3.63
CA HIS A 157 -2.03 -16.21 4.86
C HIS A 157 -1.04 -15.56 5.82
N LYS A 158 0.06 -15.00 5.30
CA LYS A 158 1.07 -14.29 6.10
C LYS A 158 0.47 -13.06 6.79
N ILE A 159 -0.29 -12.23 6.05
CA ILE A 159 -1.00 -11.07 6.60
C ILE A 159 -1.96 -11.47 7.71
N SER A 160 -2.79 -12.49 7.48
CA SER A 160 -3.72 -13.00 8.51
C SER A 160 -2.99 -13.46 9.77
N THR A 161 -1.84 -14.12 9.62
CA THR A 161 -1.02 -14.56 10.75
C THR A 161 -0.46 -13.36 11.54
N ARG A 162 0.12 -12.38 10.86
CA ARG A 162 0.64 -11.16 11.50
C ARG A 162 -0.45 -10.32 12.16
N THR A 163 -1.67 -10.36 11.62
CA THR A 163 -2.83 -9.71 12.24
C THR A 163 -3.19 -10.38 13.57
N ARG A 164 -3.22 -11.72 13.63
CA ARG A 164 -3.48 -12.46 14.88
C ARG A 164 -2.38 -12.25 15.93
N GLU A 165 -1.15 -12.06 15.48
CA GLU A 165 0.00 -11.72 16.33
C GLU A 165 -0.01 -10.26 16.83
N GLY A 166 -0.98 -9.45 16.39
CA GLY A 166 -1.06 -8.03 16.73
C GLY A 166 0.01 -7.17 16.05
N ALA A 167 0.71 -7.71 15.05
CA ALA A 167 1.76 -6.97 14.33
C ALA A 167 1.24 -6.14 13.15
N ILE A 168 -0.02 -6.35 12.77
CA ILE A 168 -0.76 -5.53 11.81
C ILE A 168 -2.12 -5.23 12.43
N SER A 169 -2.54 -3.96 12.42
CA SER A 169 -3.86 -3.54 12.88
C SER A 169 -4.96 -4.17 12.01
N GLY A 170 -6.14 -4.45 12.59
CA GLY A 170 -7.23 -5.10 11.87
C GLY A 170 -7.67 -4.33 10.62
N GLY A 171 -7.82 -3.01 10.73
CA GLY A 171 -8.19 -2.15 9.60
C GLY A 171 -7.14 -2.13 8.49
N ARG A 172 -5.85 -2.09 8.85
CA ARG A 172 -4.76 -2.19 7.87
C ARG A 172 -4.75 -3.56 7.19
N ALA A 173 -4.89 -4.64 7.96
CA ALA A 173 -4.92 -5.99 7.42
C ALA A 173 -6.06 -6.19 6.41
N GLU A 174 -7.22 -5.58 6.66
CA GLU A 174 -8.35 -5.60 5.73
C GLU A 174 -7.99 -4.91 4.41
N LYS A 175 -7.45 -3.68 4.48
CA LYS A 175 -6.99 -2.94 3.29
C LYS A 175 -5.98 -3.73 2.46
N LEU A 176 -5.01 -4.37 3.12
CA LEU A 176 -4.01 -5.21 2.44
C LEU A 176 -4.66 -6.42 1.74
N ARG A 177 -5.65 -7.06 2.38
CA ARG A 177 -6.38 -8.20 1.81
C ARG A 177 -7.23 -7.80 0.60
N LEU A 178 -7.94 -6.67 0.68
CA LEU A 178 -8.71 -6.13 -0.45
C LEU A 178 -7.85 -5.87 -1.70
N ILE A 179 -6.65 -5.31 -1.52
CA ILE A 179 -5.70 -5.14 -2.64
C ILE A 179 -5.33 -6.49 -3.28
N LEU A 180 -5.18 -7.54 -2.47
CA LEU A 180 -4.86 -8.88 -2.95
C LEU A 180 -6.07 -9.63 -3.51
N ASP A 181 -7.29 -9.27 -3.13
CA ASP A 181 -8.51 -9.83 -3.70
C ASP A 181 -8.73 -9.30 -5.12
N ASP A 182 -8.59 -7.98 -5.31
CA ASP A 182 -8.65 -7.30 -6.61
C ASP A 182 -7.65 -7.90 -7.64
N ALA A 183 -6.49 -8.37 -7.16
CA ALA A 183 -5.49 -9.04 -7.97
C ALA A 183 -6.01 -10.34 -8.64
N THR A 184 -7.01 -10.98 -8.05
CA THR A 184 -7.45 -12.35 -8.38
C THR A 184 -8.90 -12.44 -8.84
N THR A 185 -9.69 -11.38 -8.68
CA THR A 185 -11.06 -11.31 -9.18
C THR A 185 -11.01 -11.42 -10.70
N ALA A 186 -11.66 -12.44 -11.27
CA ALA A 186 -11.82 -12.54 -12.72
C ALA A 186 -12.66 -11.36 -13.22
N GLY A 187 -12.29 -10.78 -14.36
CA GLY A 187 -13.22 -9.92 -15.07
C GLY A 187 -14.39 -10.82 -15.48
N GLY A 188 -15.61 -10.41 -15.14
CA GLY A 188 -16.84 -11.17 -15.39
C GLY A 188 -17.05 -11.50 -16.86
#